data_AF-A0A9X1JLJ2-F1
#
_entry.id   AF-A0A9X1JLJ2-F1
#
_cell.length_a   1.000
_cell.length_b   1.000
_cell.length_c   1.000
_cell.angle_alpha   90.00
_cell.angle_beta   90.00
_cell.angle_gamma   90.00
#
_symmetry.space_group_name_H-M   'P 1'
#
loop_
_entity.id
_entity.type
_entity.pdbx_description
1 polymer ?
#
loop_
_entity_poly.entity_id
_entity_poly.type
_entity_poly.pdbx_seq_one_letter_code
_entity_poly.pdbx_strand_id
1 'polypeptide(L)'
;MIDGIIQFGVDDSLSAPPSSSSDGAIFRIAPAATGDWAGKDDQIAMRISGAWNYSIPKEGMRVFDRSAQQFLLFKTSWVAPVEPELPTGGAVIDQEARSAVDGVIQALRNAGIFTSAT
;
A
#
# COMPACT_ATOMS: atom_id res chain seq x y z
N MET A 1 13.57 -14.74 16.07
CA MET A 1 12.53 -13.82 15.57
C MET A 1 12.02 -14.36 14.26
N ILE A 2 10.89 -15.08 14.28
CA ILE A 2 10.26 -15.66 13.08
C ILE A 2 8.93 -14.94 12.76
N ASP A 3 8.34 -14.24 13.75
CA ASP A 3 7.01 -13.62 13.63
C ASP A 3 6.96 -12.40 12.69
N GLY A 4 8.09 -11.70 12.49
CA GLY A 4 8.18 -10.58 11.54
C GLY A 4 8.19 -10.99 10.06
N ILE A 5 8.41 -12.28 9.76
CA ILE A 5 8.48 -12.82 8.39
C ILE A 5 7.14 -13.45 7.97
N ILE A 6 6.30 -13.85 8.92
CA ILE A 6 5.05 -14.57 8.64
C ILE A 6 3.86 -13.62 8.41
N GLN A 7 3.93 -12.37 8.88
CA GLN A 7 2.93 -11.33 8.61
C GLN A 7 3.59 -10.10 7.97
N PHE A 8 3.61 -10.02 6.64
CA PHE A 8 4.03 -8.83 5.89
C PHE A 8 3.05 -7.68 6.14
N GLY A 9 3.14 -7.02 7.29
CA GLY A 9 2.28 -5.93 7.69
C GLY A 9 3.09 -4.72 8.13
N VAL A 10 2.81 -3.57 7.55
CA VAL A 10 3.31 -2.27 7.98
C VAL A 10 2.31 -1.64 8.94
N ASP A 11 2.81 -0.86 9.90
CA ASP A 11 1.99 -0.14 10.85
C ASP A 11 1.31 1.06 10.17
N ASP A 12 2.02 1.74 9.27
CA ASP A 12 1.49 2.85 8.47
C ASP A 12 2.34 3.09 7.20
N SER A 13 1.78 3.87 6.27
CA SER A 13 2.45 4.39 5.07
C SER A 13 2.70 5.89 5.19
N LEU A 14 3.95 6.30 5.45
CA LEU A 14 4.29 7.69 5.79
C LEU A 14 5.49 8.20 4.98
N SER A 15 5.54 9.50 4.70
CA SER A 15 6.68 10.15 4.02
C SER A 15 7.73 10.71 4.98
N ALA A 16 7.50 10.65 6.29
CA ALA A 16 8.44 11.08 7.31
C ALA A 16 8.44 10.09 8.48
N PRO A 17 9.61 9.84 9.11
CA PRO A 17 9.67 8.99 10.28
C PRO A 17 8.82 9.57 11.41
N PRO A 18 7.99 8.76 12.10
CA PRO A 18 7.27 9.21 13.28
C PRO A 18 8.24 9.72 14.35
N SER A 19 7.83 10.74 15.11
CA SER A 19 8.62 11.29 16.22
C SER A 19 8.86 10.27 17.35
N SER A 20 8.02 9.24 17.45
CA SER A 20 8.17 8.12 18.37
C SER A 20 7.83 6.80 17.68
N SER A 21 8.84 5.99 17.39
CA SER A 21 8.69 4.63 16.87
C SER A 21 9.28 3.63 17.88
N SER A 22 8.51 2.62 18.27
CA SER A 22 9.04 1.51 19.07
C SER A 22 9.99 0.64 18.24
N ASP A 23 10.87 -0.08 18.91
CA ASP A 23 11.65 -1.12 18.25
C ASP A 23 10.72 -2.20 17.68
N GLY A 24 11.04 -2.70 16.48
CA GLY A 24 10.19 -3.61 15.72
C GLY A 24 9.09 -2.93 14.88
N ALA A 25 8.88 -1.62 14.98
CA ALA A 25 7.90 -0.91 14.14
C ALA A 25 8.30 -0.95 12.67
N ILE A 26 7.31 -1.15 11.79
CA ILE A 26 7.52 -1.31 10.34
C ILE A 26 6.68 -0.28 9.61
N PHE A 27 7.27 0.45 8.68
CA PHE A 27 6.59 1.46 7.88
C PHE A 27 6.87 1.27 6.40
N ARG A 28 5.88 1.56 5.56
CA ARG A 28 6.13 1.82 4.15
C ARG A 28 6.51 3.29 4.02
N ILE A 29 7.64 3.57 3.36
CA ILE A 29 8.04 4.94 3.05
C ILE A 29 7.24 5.40 1.82
N ALA A 30 6.35 6.36 2.03
CA ALA A 30 5.58 7.00 0.96
C ALA A 30 6.49 7.91 0.11
N PRO A 31 6.09 8.24 -1.13
CA PRO A 31 6.83 9.16 -1.98
C PRO A 31 7.06 10.54 -1.34
N ALA A 32 8.10 11.23 -1.80
CA ALA A 32 8.59 12.49 -1.24
C ALA A 32 9.08 12.32 0.20
N ALA A 33 9.88 11.28 0.43
CA ALA A 33 10.40 10.95 1.74
C ALA A 33 11.31 12.06 2.31
N THR A 34 11.20 12.30 3.62
CA THR A 34 11.90 13.38 4.34
C THR A 34 12.59 12.88 5.61
N GLY A 35 13.41 13.73 6.24
CA GLY A 35 14.16 13.38 7.45
C GLY A 35 15.11 12.20 7.21
N ASP A 36 15.16 11.27 8.16
CA ASP A 36 16.00 10.06 8.05
C ASP A 36 15.64 9.16 6.85
N TRP A 37 14.44 9.32 6.30
CA TRP A 37 13.93 8.54 5.17
C TRP A 37 14.19 9.18 3.82
N ALA A 38 14.82 10.36 3.76
CA ALA A 38 15.08 11.07 2.51
C ALA A 38 15.83 10.21 1.48
N GLY A 39 15.29 10.12 0.26
CA GLY A 39 15.82 9.29 -0.84
C GLY A 39 15.60 7.79 -0.67
N LYS A 40 14.73 7.36 0.24
CA LYS A 40 14.32 5.97 0.47
C LYS A 40 12.85 5.73 0.07
N ASP A 41 12.34 6.52 -0.87
CA ASP A 41 10.99 6.40 -1.39
C ASP A 41 10.64 4.96 -1.79
N ASP A 42 9.40 4.55 -1.49
CA ASP A 42 8.85 3.23 -1.72
C ASP A 42 9.56 2.06 -1.00
N GLN A 43 10.58 2.29 -0.16
CA GLN A 43 11.19 1.23 0.64
C GLN A 43 10.37 0.90 1.89
N ILE A 44 10.61 -0.28 2.46
CA ILE A 44 10.09 -0.65 3.79
C ILE A 44 11.14 -0.30 4.84
N ALA A 45 10.76 0.52 5.81
CA ALA A 45 11.58 0.86 6.97
C ALA A 45 11.18 -0.02 8.17
N MET A 46 12.15 -0.60 8.85
CA MET A 46 11.95 -1.29 10.12
C MET A 46 12.86 -0.68 11.18
N ARG A 47 12.32 -0.39 12.36
CA ARG A 47 13.11 0.05 13.51
C ARG A 47 13.73 -1.18 14.20
N ILE A 48 15.06 -1.26 14.27
CA ILE A 48 15.77 -2.36 14.95
C ILE A 48 16.91 -1.78 15.77
N SER A 49 16.98 -2.11 17.05
CA SER A 49 17.97 -1.60 18.01
C SER A 49 18.13 -0.08 17.94
N GLY A 50 17.02 0.65 17.75
CA GLY A 50 17.02 2.11 17.68
C GLY A 50 17.51 2.71 16.35
N ALA A 51 17.83 1.91 15.32
CA ALA A 51 18.20 2.37 13.98
C ALA A 51 17.16 1.97 12.93
N TRP A 52 17.09 2.72 11.82
CA TRP A 52 16.28 2.35 10.67
C TRP A 52 17.02 1.38 9.77
N ASN A 53 16.37 0.26 9.48
CA ASN A 53 16.79 -0.71 8.48
C ASN A 53 15.82 -0.63 7.31
N TYR A 54 16.36 -0.61 6.09
CA TYR A 54 15.57 -0.43 4.88
C TYR A 54 15.62 -1.67 4.01
N SER A 55 14.47 -2.04 3.45
CA SER A 55 14.33 -3.13 2.50
C SER A 55 13.74 -2.61 1.20
N ILE A 56 14.40 -2.93 0.08
CA ILE A 56 13.91 -2.59 -1.25
C ILE A 56 12.84 -3.60 -1.64
N PRO A 57 11.59 -3.19 -1.88
CA PRO A 57 10.56 -4.11 -2.32
C PRO A 57 10.86 -4.66 -3.72
N LYS A 58 10.36 -5.87 -3.97
CA LYS A 58 10.42 -6.51 -5.28
C LYS A 58 9.03 -6.65 -5.84
N GLU A 59 8.92 -6.65 -7.17
CA GLU A 59 7.66 -6.88 -7.85
C GLU A 59 6.96 -8.15 -7.32
N GLY A 60 5.67 -8.04 -7.04
CA GLY A 60 4.85 -9.09 -6.44
C GLY A 60 4.83 -9.11 -4.91
N MET A 61 5.65 -8.29 -4.25
CA MET A 61 5.57 -8.11 -2.79
C MET A 61 4.22 -7.52 -2.39
N ARG A 62 3.61 -8.08 -1.34
CA ARG A 62 2.37 -7.57 -0.75
C ARG A 62 2.59 -7.20 0.70
N VAL A 63 2.03 -6.07 1.13
CA VAL A 63 2.03 -5.64 2.52
C VAL A 63 0.63 -5.27 2.96
N PHE A 64 0.25 -5.62 4.18
CA PHE A 64 -0.95 -5.12 4.81
C PHE A 64 -0.63 -3.83 5.57
N ASP A 65 -1.28 -2.73 5.22
CA ASP A 65 -1.20 -1.49 5.97
C ASP A 65 -2.25 -1.50 7.09
N ARG A 66 -1.80 -1.51 8.35
CA ARG A 66 -2.69 -1.54 9.52
C ARG A 66 -3.40 -0.21 9.75
N SER A 67 -2.82 0.91 9.36
CA SER A 67 -3.48 2.22 9.45
C SER A 67 -4.63 2.30 8.47
N ALA A 68 -4.36 1.92 7.21
CA ALA A 68 -5.34 1.98 6.14
C ALA A 68 -6.25 0.73 6.01
N GLN A 69 -6.00 -0.32 6.80
CA GLN A 69 -6.73 -1.59 6.80
C GLN A 69 -6.85 -2.25 5.41
N GLN A 70 -5.78 -2.16 4.60
CA GLN A 70 -5.78 -2.65 3.23
C GLN A 70 -4.45 -3.27 2.82
N PHE A 71 -4.49 -4.14 1.81
CA PHE A 71 -3.29 -4.67 1.17
C PHE A 71 -2.82 -3.76 0.05
N LEU A 72 -1.50 -3.54 -0.02
CA LEU A 72 -0.83 -2.92 -1.14
C LEU A 72 0.00 -3.98 -1.89
N LEU A 73 0.01 -3.88 -3.21
CA LEU A 73 0.83 -4.71 -4.09
C LEU A 73 1.94 -3.86 -4.70
N PHE A 74 3.19 -4.29 -4.54
CA PHE A 74 4.31 -3.68 -5.22
C PHE A 74 4.40 -4.20 -6.66
N LYS A 75 4.24 -3.29 -7.63
CA LYS A 75 4.52 -3.51 -9.05
C LYS A 75 5.86 -2.84 -9.38
N THR A 76 5.81 -1.72 -10.11
CA THR A 76 6.91 -0.75 -10.22
C THR A 76 6.91 0.27 -9.08
N SER A 77 5.77 0.38 -8.40
CA SER A 77 5.52 1.17 -7.19
C SER A 77 4.42 0.47 -6.39
N TRP A 78 4.17 0.92 -5.16
CA TRP A 78 3.07 0.40 -4.36
C TRP A 78 1.72 0.85 -4.92
N VAL A 79 0.86 -0.11 -5.22
CA VAL A 79 -0.49 0.13 -5.71
C VAL A 79 -1.49 -0.33 -4.65
N ALA A 80 -2.38 0.57 -4.26
CA ALA A 80 -3.53 0.29 -3.42
C ALA A 80 -4.79 0.09 -4.29
N PRO A 81 -5.64 -0.92 -4.00
CA PRO A 81 -6.99 -0.98 -4.55
C PRO A 81 -7.77 0.27 -4.14
N VAL A 82 -8.52 0.85 -5.07
CA VAL A 82 -9.36 2.03 -4.81
C VAL A 82 -10.81 1.58 -4.82
N GLU A 83 -11.58 2.01 -3.82
CA GLU A 83 -13.02 1.76 -3.80
C GLU A 83 -13.69 2.48 -4.98
N PRO A 84 -14.48 1.78 -5.81
CA PRO A 84 -15.14 2.39 -6.95
C PRO A 84 -16.28 3.31 -6.51
N GLU A 85 -16.57 4.33 -7.32
CA GLU A 85 -17.72 5.21 -7.09
C GLU A 85 -19.03 4.42 -7.21
N LEU A 86 -19.91 4.59 -6.21
CA LEU A 86 -21.21 3.94 -6.20
C LEU A 86 -22.21 4.71 -7.09
N PRO A 87 -23.05 4.02 -7.88
CA PRO A 87 -24.14 4.67 -8.62
C PRO A 87 -25.07 5.40 -7.66
N THR A 88 -25.42 6.65 -7.96
CA THR A 88 -26.19 7.51 -7.03
C THR A 88 -27.69 7.56 -7.35
N GLY A 89 -28.10 6.92 -8.46
CA GLY A 89 -29.51 6.76 -8.80
C GLY A 89 -30.12 7.93 -9.59
N GLY A 90 -29.33 8.56 -10.47
CA GLY A 90 -29.78 9.63 -11.37
C GLY A 90 -30.42 9.15 -12.68
N ALA A 91 -30.67 10.06 -13.63
CA ALA A 91 -31.28 9.74 -14.93
C ALA A 91 -30.42 8.86 -15.86
N VAL A 92 -29.17 8.52 -15.48
CA VAL A 92 -28.19 7.81 -16.31
C VAL A 92 -27.65 6.54 -15.62
N ILE A 93 -28.55 5.78 -14.97
CA ILE A 93 -28.21 4.61 -14.14
C ILE A 93 -27.34 3.58 -14.87
N ASP A 94 -27.60 3.31 -16.16
CA ASP A 94 -26.82 2.32 -16.92
C ASP A 94 -25.35 2.72 -17.07
N GLN A 95 -25.07 4.00 -17.29
CA GLN A 95 -23.70 4.50 -17.44
C GLN A 95 -22.96 4.51 -16.10
N GLU A 96 -23.63 4.97 -15.04
CA GLU A 96 -23.07 4.96 -13.67
C GLU A 96 -22.78 3.52 -13.22
N ALA A 97 -23.70 2.59 -13.46
CA ALA A 97 -23.52 1.18 -13.13
C ALA A 97 -22.35 0.56 -13.90
N ARG A 98 -22.22 0.84 -15.21
CA ARG A 98 -21.08 0.36 -16.01
C ARG A 98 -19.76 0.91 -15.48
N SER A 99 -19.71 2.20 -15.14
CA SER A 99 -18.53 2.84 -14.54
C SER A 99 -18.15 2.21 -13.20
N ALA A 100 -19.14 1.92 -12.34
CA ALA A 100 -18.91 1.26 -11.06
C ALA A 100 -18.32 -0.15 -11.24
N VAL A 101 -18.86 -0.93 -12.18
CA VAL A 101 -18.33 -2.27 -12.51
C VAL A 101 -16.89 -2.20 -13.04
N ASP A 102 -16.60 -1.26 -13.94
CA ASP A 102 -15.24 -1.05 -14.43
C ASP A 102 -14.29 -0.68 -13.28
N GLY A 103 -14.72 0.17 -12.35
CA GLY A 103 -13.98 0.52 -11.15
C GLY A 103 -13.68 -0.70 -10.26
N VAL A 104 -14.67 -1.57 -10.02
CA VAL A 104 -14.45 -2.84 -9.28
C VAL A 104 -13.39 -3.70 -9.97
N ILE A 105 -13.48 -3.86 -11.30
CA ILE A 105 -12.51 -4.66 -12.06
C ILE A 105 -11.10 -4.07 -11.93
N GLN A 106 -10.96 -2.74 -12.00
CA GLN A 106 -9.66 -2.09 -11.81
C GLN A 106 -9.13 -2.26 -10.38
N ALA A 107 -9.99 -2.16 -9.36
CA ALA A 107 -9.60 -2.41 -7.97
C ALA A 107 -9.06 -3.84 -7.80
N LEU A 108 -9.72 -4.83 -8.41
CA LEU A 108 -9.29 -6.23 -8.37
C LEU A 108 -7.97 -6.47 -9.14
N ARG A 109 -7.72 -5.75 -10.24
CA ARG A 109 -6.42 -5.77 -10.96
C ARG A 109 -5.31 -5.09 -10.16
N ASN A 110 -5.63 -4.03 -9.42
CA ASN A 110 -4.70 -3.35 -8.52
C ASN A 110 -4.34 -4.24 -7.32
N ALA A 111 -5.30 -5.01 -6.82
CA ALA A 111 -5.08 -6.06 -5.81
C ALA A 111 -4.29 -7.26 -6.35
N GLY A 112 -4.07 -7.36 -7.67
CA GLY A 112 -3.40 -8.49 -8.32
C GLY A 112 -4.25 -9.77 -8.40
N ILE A 113 -5.57 -9.67 -8.25
CA ILE A 113 -6.51 -10.80 -8.34
C ILE A 113 -6.80 -11.14 -9.80
N PHE A 114 -6.99 -10.11 -10.63
CA PHE A 114 -7.14 -10.26 -12.07
C PHE A 114 -5.85 -9.86 -12.78
N THR A 115 -5.61 -10.47 -13.93
CA THR A 115 -4.54 -10.02 -14.83
C THR A 115 -4.91 -8.64 -15.38
N SER A 116 -3.90 -7.78 -15.53
CA SER A 116 -4.07 -6.59 -16.37
C SER A 116 -4.20 -7.11 -17.80
N ALA A 117 -5.32 -6.83 -18.47
CA ALA A 117 -5.52 -7.26 -19.85
C ALA A 117 -4.36 -6.70 -20.70
N THR A 118 -3.66 -7.59 -21.41
CA THR A 118 -2.60 -7.24 -22.36
C THR A 118 -3.14 -6.40 -23.50
#